data_AF-A0AAN8JDD7-F1
#
_entry.id   AF-A0AAN8JDD7-F1
#
_cell.length_a   1.000
_cell.length_b   1.000
_cell.length_c   1.000
_cell.angle_alpha   90.00
_cell.angle_beta   90.00
_cell.angle_gamma   90.00
#
_symmetry.space_group_name_H-M   'P 1'
#
loop_
_entity.id
_entity.type
_entity.pdbx_description
1 polymer ?
#
loop_
_entity_poly.entity_id
_entity_poly.type
_entity_poly.pdbx_seq_one_letter_code
_entity_poly.pdbx_strand_id
1 'polypeptide(L)'
;MFDAIEDLYLNYCPEGTEFLLVGDFNARTGLLNETFTLDQSHEVNSDLYEFELDKREREALLAKHDVPLVRSTNSEKSINRYGERFLLTCQNTGSYIANGRCGSDKGTGMFTCAGTSVVDYVACSPKAMVNITDFNICDYNPLFSDKHNPISLNLGRVAFKNIDQKYSVNKKKITKSSF
;
A
#
# COMPACT_ATOMS: atom_id res chain seq x y z
N MET A 1 1.42 16.47 4.34
CA MET A 1 1.26 15.51 3.22
C MET A 1 0.71 14.20 3.74
N PHE A 2 1.46 13.47 4.57
CA PHE A 2 1.01 12.18 5.13
C PHE A 2 -0.27 12.28 5.94
N ASP A 3 -0.45 13.34 6.74
CA ASP A 3 -1.72 13.56 7.47
C ASP A 3 -2.91 13.65 6.50
N ALA A 4 -2.73 14.31 5.35
CA ALA A 4 -3.78 14.38 4.34
C ALA A 4 -4.05 13.02 3.68
N ILE A 5 -3.03 12.16 3.54
CA ILE A 5 -3.22 10.78 3.05
C ILE A 5 -4.01 9.96 4.07
N GLU A 6 -3.68 10.08 5.36
CA GLU A 6 -4.40 9.41 6.44
C GLU A 6 -5.85 9.91 6.54
N ASP A 7 -6.08 11.21 6.43
CA ASP A 7 -7.42 11.79 6.39
C ASP A 7 -8.23 11.28 5.18
N LEU A 8 -7.61 11.19 4.00
CA LEU A 8 -8.26 10.63 2.82
C LEU A 8 -8.58 9.14 3.02
N TYR A 9 -7.67 8.38 3.61
CA TYR A 9 -7.91 6.98 3.95
C TYR A 9 -9.13 6.84 4.87
N LEU A 10 -9.18 7.59 5.98
CA LEU A 10 -10.29 7.55 6.93
C LEU A 10 -11.63 7.94 6.30
N ASN A 11 -11.62 8.90 5.37
CA ASN A 11 -12.85 9.41 4.75
C ASN A 11 -13.34 8.56 3.56
N TYR A 12 -12.45 7.87 2.86
CA TYR A 12 -12.78 7.23 1.57
C TYR A 12 -12.47 5.73 1.51
N CYS A 13 -11.82 5.14 2.52
CA CYS A 13 -11.52 3.71 2.57
C CYS A 13 -12.30 3.05 3.71
N PRO A 14 -13.62 2.79 3.55
CA PRO A 14 -14.35 1.96 4.50
C PRO A 14 -13.76 0.55 4.57
N GLU A 15 -14.10 -0.18 5.65
CA GLU A 15 -13.60 -1.53 5.89
C GLU A 15 -13.72 -2.43 4.65
N GLY A 16 -12.63 -3.12 4.32
CA GLY A 16 -12.54 -3.99 3.15
C GLY A 16 -12.27 -3.28 1.81
N THR A 17 -12.11 -1.95 1.81
CA THR A 17 -11.69 -1.22 0.61
C THR A 17 -10.23 -1.49 0.29
N GLU A 18 -9.97 -1.86 -0.96
CA GLU A 18 -8.62 -2.05 -1.46
C GLU A 18 -8.10 -0.74 -2.07
N PHE A 19 -6.87 -0.36 -1.74
CA PHE A 19 -6.30 0.92 -2.16
C PHE A 19 -4.81 0.81 -2.50
N LEU A 20 -4.35 1.76 -3.30
CA LEU A 20 -2.95 1.94 -3.66
C LEU A 20 -2.57 3.42 -3.48
N LEU A 21 -1.42 3.64 -2.86
CA LEU A 21 -0.72 4.91 -2.76
C LEU A 21 0.50 4.81 -3.66
N VAL A 22 0.58 5.65 -4.69
CA VAL A 22 1.62 5.58 -5.72
C VAL A 22 2.19 6.96 -5.97
N GLY A 23 3.52 7.07 -5.96
CA GLY A 23 4.21 8.30 -6.39
C GLY A 23 5.48 8.58 -5.60
N ASP A 24 5.99 9.81 -5.80
CA ASP A 24 7.13 10.35 -5.06
C ASP A 24 6.70 10.81 -3.67
N PHE A 25 7.13 10.09 -2.64
CA PHE A 25 6.90 10.47 -1.25
C PHE A 25 8.05 11.31 -0.68
N ASN A 26 9.14 11.47 -1.44
CA ASN A 26 10.43 12.01 -0.99
C ASN A 26 10.92 11.35 0.31
N ALA A 27 10.45 10.12 0.55
CA ALA A 27 10.62 9.35 1.76
C ALA A 27 11.80 8.42 1.55
N ARG A 28 12.79 8.45 2.42
CA ARG A 28 13.87 7.46 2.39
C ARG A 28 13.69 6.57 3.61
N THR A 29 13.30 5.32 3.39
CA THR A 29 12.92 4.39 4.46
C THR A 29 14.08 3.52 4.95
N GLY A 30 15.23 3.54 4.27
CA GLY A 30 16.37 2.70 4.62
C GLY A 30 16.01 1.21 4.66
N LEU A 31 16.56 0.50 5.65
CA LEU A 31 16.25 -0.90 5.95
C LEU A 31 15.00 -1.10 6.80
N LEU A 32 14.33 -0.03 7.26
CA LEU A 32 13.15 -0.16 8.10
C LEU A 32 11.96 -0.68 7.28
N ASN A 33 11.21 -1.60 7.89
CA ASN A 33 9.94 -2.07 7.35
C ASN A 33 8.78 -1.33 8.00
N GLU A 34 7.65 -1.37 7.32
CA GLU A 34 6.36 -0.86 7.77
C GLU A 34 5.74 -1.72 8.87
N THR A 35 6.27 -2.90 9.16
CA THR A 35 5.81 -3.73 10.26
C THR A 35 6.58 -3.43 11.54
N PHE A 36 5.88 -3.34 12.67
CA PHE A 36 6.48 -3.31 13.99
C PHE A 36 6.03 -4.54 14.79
N THR A 37 6.85 -4.94 15.76
CA THR A 37 6.50 -5.95 16.75
C THR A 37 6.17 -5.23 18.05
N LEU A 38 5.01 -5.54 18.65
CA LEU A 38 4.75 -5.12 20.03
C LEU A 38 5.80 -5.73 20.96
N ASP A 39 6.32 -4.92 21.87
CA ASP A 39 7.20 -5.42 22.92
C ASP A 39 6.40 -6.32 23.87
N GLN A 40 6.98 -7.45 24.26
CA GLN A 40 6.32 -8.53 25.02
C GLN A 40 6.05 -8.16 26.49
N SER A 41 6.34 -6.91 26.88
CA SER A 41 6.45 -6.46 28.27
C SER A 41 5.20 -5.78 28.84
N HIS A 42 4.15 -5.58 28.04
CA HIS A 42 2.94 -4.88 28.47
C HIS A 42 1.71 -5.79 28.48
N GLU A 43 0.89 -5.67 29.53
CA GLU A 43 -0.43 -6.30 29.63
C GLU A 43 -1.24 -5.96 28.37
N VAL A 44 -1.51 -6.98 27.56
CA VAL A 44 -2.24 -6.84 26.30
C VAL A 44 -3.69 -6.49 26.64
N ASN A 45 -4.09 -5.24 26.42
CA ASN A 45 -5.51 -4.86 26.42
C ASN A 45 -6.21 -5.44 25.16
N SER A 46 -7.54 -5.57 25.20
CA SER A 46 -8.38 -6.08 24.10
C SER A 46 -8.03 -5.47 22.74
N ASP A 47 -7.80 -4.17 22.71
CA ASP A 47 -7.57 -3.41 21.47
C ASP A 47 -6.21 -3.77 20.84
N LEU A 48 -5.19 -4.05 21.68
CA LEU A 48 -3.88 -4.51 21.22
C LEU A 48 -3.95 -5.96 20.70
N TYR A 49 -4.82 -6.78 21.29
CA TYR A 49 -5.04 -8.15 20.83
C TYR A 49 -5.72 -8.18 19.46
N GLU A 50 -6.76 -7.36 19.26
CA GLU A 50 -7.46 -7.25 17.98
C GLU A 50 -6.53 -6.74 16.87
N PHE A 51 -5.71 -5.73 17.18
CA PHE A 51 -4.69 -5.22 16.25
C PHE A 51 -3.68 -6.30 15.83
N GLU A 52 -3.18 -7.11 16.78
CA GLU A 52 -2.26 -8.20 16.48
C GLU A 52 -2.90 -9.33 15.67
N LEU A 53 -4.18 -9.63 15.92
CA LEU A 53 -4.92 -10.61 15.12
C LEU A 53 -5.08 -10.14 13.67
N ASP A 54 -5.55 -8.91 13.45
CA ASP A 54 -5.68 -8.33 12.12
C ASP A 54 -4.32 -8.34 11.38
N LYS A 55 -3.25 -7.92 12.06
CA LYS A 55 -1.89 -7.97 11.51
C LYS A 55 -1.49 -9.39 11.07
N ARG A 56 -1.73 -10.40 11.90
CA ARG A 56 -1.41 -11.80 11.58
C ARG A 56 -2.21 -12.32 10.38
N GLU A 57 -3.48 -11.95 10.28
CA GLU A 57 -4.31 -12.32 9.13
C GLU A 57 -3.78 -11.71 7.83
N ARG A 58 -3.38 -10.44 7.86
CA ARG A 58 -2.75 -9.76 6.72
C ARG A 58 -1.42 -10.42 6.34
N GLU A 59 -0.56 -10.69 7.30
CA GLU A 59 0.73 -11.36 7.07
C GLU A 59 0.56 -12.78 6.53
N ALA A 60 -0.43 -13.54 7.04
CA ALA A 60 -0.76 -14.87 6.53
C ALA A 60 -1.28 -14.82 5.08
N LEU A 61 -2.08 -13.81 4.72
CA LEU A 61 -2.53 -13.60 3.35
C LEU A 61 -1.35 -13.35 2.41
N LEU A 62 -0.42 -12.48 2.79
CA LEU A 62 0.78 -12.19 2.01
C LEU A 62 1.66 -13.44 1.83
N ALA A 63 1.93 -14.15 2.94
CA ALA A 63 2.73 -15.37 2.92
C ALA A 63 2.12 -16.46 2.04
N LYS A 64 0.79 -16.62 2.06
CA LYS A 64 0.06 -17.57 1.20
C LYS A 64 0.25 -17.30 -0.30
N HIS A 65 0.53 -16.05 -0.68
CA HIS A 65 0.72 -15.62 -2.07
C HIS A 65 2.19 -15.34 -2.39
N ASP A 66 3.12 -15.91 -1.63
CA ASP A 66 4.56 -15.75 -1.80
C ASP A 66 5.04 -14.28 -1.79
N VAL A 67 4.32 -13.38 -1.11
CA VAL A 67 4.77 -12.01 -0.91
C VAL A 67 5.63 -11.96 0.36
N PRO A 68 6.92 -11.57 0.27
CA PRO A 68 7.81 -11.55 1.42
C PRO A 68 7.36 -10.49 2.43
N LEU A 69 7.41 -10.80 3.73
CA LEU A 69 7.05 -9.88 4.81
C LEU A 69 8.10 -8.79 5.05
N VAL A 70 9.35 -9.06 4.69
CA VAL A 70 10.47 -8.13 4.70
C VAL A 70 10.81 -7.80 3.26
N ARG A 71 10.81 -6.51 2.90
CA ARG A 71 11.16 -6.09 1.54
C ARG A 71 12.68 -6.07 1.34
N SER A 72 13.11 -6.37 0.12
CA SER A 72 14.48 -6.04 -0.32
C SER A 72 14.60 -4.56 -0.66
N THR A 73 15.79 -3.99 -0.50
CA THR A 73 16.06 -2.61 -0.92
C THR A 73 17.56 -2.34 -1.06
N ASN A 74 17.91 -1.58 -2.09
CA ASN A 74 19.29 -1.10 -2.27
C ASN A 74 19.59 0.18 -1.48
N SER A 75 18.60 0.79 -0.83
CA SER A 75 18.72 2.11 -0.19
C SER A 75 19.13 2.06 1.29
N GLU A 76 20.03 1.15 1.66
CA GLU A 76 20.31 0.77 3.06
C GLU A 76 20.71 1.92 4.01
N LYS A 77 21.30 3.00 3.50
CA LYS A 77 22.09 3.95 4.32
C LYS A 77 21.43 5.29 4.62
N SER A 78 20.22 5.56 4.13
CA SER A 78 19.59 6.88 4.34
C SER A 78 18.14 6.73 4.79
N ILE A 79 17.87 7.06 6.04
CA ILE A 79 16.52 7.33 6.53
C ILE A 79 16.35 8.83 6.67
N ASN A 80 15.20 9.37 6.27
CA ASN A 80 14.84 10.76 6.53
C ASN A 80 13.49 10.83 7.29
N ARG A 81 13.15 12.02 7.78
CA ARG A 81 11.88 12.25 8.51
C ARG A 81 10.63 11.89 7.69
N TYR A 82 10.70 12.07 6.37
CA TYR A 82 9.63 11.65 5.46
C TYR A 82 9.51 10.12 5.40
N GLY A 83 10.63 9.39 5.45
CA GLY A 83 10.69 7.94 5.57
C GLY A 83 10.02 7.43 6.83
N GLU A 84 10.37 8.00 7.98
CA GLU A 84 9.74 7.66 9.26
C GLU A 84 8.24 7.91 9.22
N ARG A 85 7.82 9.08 8.71
CA ARG A 85 6.39 9.42 8.62
C ARG A 85 5.64 8.55 7.63
N PHE A 86 6.26 8.17 6.50
CA PHE A 86 5.67 7.26 5.52
C PHE A 86 5.47 5.86 6.10
N LEU A 87 6.46 5.32 6.81
CA LEU A 87 6.34 4.02 7.49
C LEU A 87 5.23 4.05 8.54
N LEU A 88 5.13 5.13 9.32
CA LEU A 88 4.04 5.31 10.28
C LEU A 88 2.67 5.38 9.59
N THR A 89 2.56 6.06 8.44
CA THR A 89 1.32 6.05 7.65
C THR A 89 0.97 4.65 7.19
N CYS A 90 1.94 3.88 6.68
CA CYS A 90 1.69 2.49 6.31
C CYS A 90 1.21 1.63 7.49
N GLN A 91 1.73 1.86 8.68
CA GLN A 91 1.29 1.21 9.92
C GLN A 91 -0.16 1.57 10.24
N ASN A 92 -0.48 2.86 10.24
CA ASN A 92 -1.81 3.37 10.57
C ASN A 92 -2.89 2.91 9.58
N THR A 93 -2.53 2.74 8.31
CA THR A 93 -3.46 2.28 7.26
C THR A 93 -3.38 0.79 6.98
N GLY A 94 -2.55 0.05 7.71
CA GLY A 94 -2.34 -1.39 7.53
C GLY A 94 -1.80 -1.80 6.14
N SER A 95 -1.18 -0.86 5.41
CA SER A 95 -0.65 -1.08 4.06
C SER A 95 0.79 -1.54 4.05
N TYR A 96 1.18 -2.20 2.96
CA TYR A 96 2.53 -2.70 2.74
C TYR A 96 3.17 -2.05 1.51
N ILE A 97 4.50 -1.93 1.50
CA ILE A 97 5.28 -1.38 0.39
C ILE A 97 5.60 -2.48 -0.62
N ALA A 98 5.20 -2.32 -1.87
CA ALA A 98 5.41 -3.30 -2.94
C ALA A 98 6.86 -3.33 -3.48
N ASN A 99 7.58 -2.21 -3.40
CA ASN A 99 8.99 -2.14 -3.81
C ASN A 99 9.82 -3.20 -3.07
N GLY A 100 10.58 -4.00 -3.83
CA GLY A 100 11.36 -5.12 -3.31
C GLY A 100 10.57 -6.39 -2.99
N ARG A 101 9.22 -6.38 -3.07
CA ARG A 101 8.34 -7.51 -2.72
C ARG A 101 7.65 -8.15 -3.91
N CYS A 102 7.33 -7.38 -4.94
CA CYS A 102 6.44 -7.81 -6.03
C CYS A 102 7.13 -7.83 -7.39
N GLY A 103 6.64 -8.72 -8.25
CA GLY A 103 7.01 -8.80 -9.67
C GLY A 103 8.52 -8.88 -9.92
N SER A 104 8.95 -8.20 -10.98
CA SER A 104 10.34 -8.14 -11.42
C SER A 104 11.29 -7.45 -10.42
N ASP A 105 10.78 -6.58 -9.54
CA ASP A 105 11.56 -5.93 -8.47
C ASP A 105 11.63 -6.77 -7.18
N LYS A 106 10.98 -7.93 -7.13
CA LYS A 106 11.02 -8.82 -5.96
C LYS A 106 12.44 -9.30 -5.70
N GLY A 107 12.91 -9.09 -4.46
CA GLY A 107 14.24 -9.52 -4.05
C GLY A 107 15.37 -8.52 -4.35
N THR A 108 15.10 -7.47 -5.14
CA THR A 108 16.09 -6.44 -5.50
C THR A 108 15.82 -5.12 -4.78
N GLY A 109 14.64 -4.53 -4.97
CA GLY A 109 14.30 -3.21 -4.44
C GLY A 109 15.17 -2.11 -5.05
N MET A 110 15.06 -1.97 -6.37
CA MET A 110 15.85 -1.07 -7.21
C MET A 110 15.66 0.40 -6.86
N PHE A 111 16.68 1.23 -7.14
CA PHE A 111 16.61 2.67 -6.94
C PHE A 111 15.58 3.31 -7.88
N THR A 112 14.80 4.26 -7.35
CA THR A 112 13.81 5.00 -8.13
C THR A 112 14.27 6.41 -8.46
N CYS A 113 15.34 6.90 -7.82
CA CYS A 113 15.81 8.26 -8.00
C CYS A 113 17.35 8.32 -8.00
N ALA A 114 17.90 8.91 -9.08
CA ALA A 114 19.31 9.24 -9.27
C ALA A 114 20.27 8.06 -9.04
N GLY A 115 19.82 6.82 -9.25
CA GLY A 115 20.62 5.61 -9.00
C GLY A 115 21.15 5.46 -7.56
N THR A 116 20.53 6.14 -6.59
CA THR A 116 21.06 6.23 -5.22
C THR A 116 19.99 6.14 -4.12
N SER A 117 18.72 6.37 -4.44
CA SER A 117 17.65 6.35 -3.44
C SER A 117 16.37 5.73 -3.99
N VAL A 118 15.60 5.16 -3.07
CA VAL A 118 14.19 4.80 -3.29
C VAL A 118 13.38 5.88 -2.60
N VAL A 119 12.58 6.61 -3.37
CA VAL A 119 11.69 7.69 -2.89
C VAL A 119 10.30 7.62 -3.52
N ASP A 120 10.21 6.93 -4.66
CA ASP A 120 8.96 6.63 -5.35
C ASP A 120 8.51 5.24 -4.92
N TYR A 121 7.28 5.14 -4.42
CA TYR A 121 6.76 3.90 -3.86
C TYR A 121 5.41 3.53 -4.42
N VAL A 122 5.12 2.24 -4.37
CA VAL A 122 3.75 1.72 -4.33
C VAL A 122 3.53 1.15 -2.93
N ALA A 123 2.62 1.72 -2.16
CA ALA A 123 2.12 1.15 -0.91
C ALA A 123 0.63 0.82 -1.05
N CYS A 124 0.19 -0.34 -0.59
CA CYS A 124 -1.18 -0.78 -0.84
C CYS A 124 -1.72 -1.71 0.23
N SER A 125 -3.04 -1.88 0.26
CA SER A 125 -3.70 -2.85 1.11
C SER A 125 -3.22 -4.28 0.79
N PRO A 126 -3.26 -5.22 1.75
CA PRO A 126 -2.78 -6.59 1.53
C PRO A 126 -3.47 -7.32 0.38
N LYS A 127 -4.79 -7.13 0.16
CA LYS A 127 -5.44 -7.81 -0.97
C LYS A 127 -5.12 -7.13 -2.31
N ALA A 128 -4.91 -5.81 -2.34
CA ALA A 128 -4.34 -5.17 -3.52
C ALA A 128 -2.94 -5.71 -3.84
N MET A 129 -2.10 -5.88 -2.82
CA MET A 129 -0.73 -6.41 -2.93
C MET A 129 -0.69 -7.79 -3.61
N VAL A 130 -1.52 -8.74 -3.17
CA VAL A 130 -1.55 -10.10 -3.76
C VAL A 130 -2.12 -10.12 -5.18
N ASN A 131 -2.78 -9.05 -5.62
CA ASN A 131 -3.24 -8.90 -7.00
C ASN A 131 -2.18 -8.25 -7.91
N ILE A 132 -1.01 -7.86 -7.40
CA ILE A 132 0.08 -7.36 -8.21
C ILE A 132 0.71 -8.53 -8.97
N THR A 133 0.53 -8.58 -10.29
CA THR A 133 1.08 -9.64 -11.13
C THR A 133 2.50 -9.34 -11.59
N ASP A 134 2.84 -8.06 -11.73
CA ASP A 134 4.19 -7.60 -11.99
C ASP A 134 4.38 -6.17 -11.47
N PHE A 135 5.60 -5.87 -11.06
CA PHE A 135 6.03 -4.57 -10.54
C PHE A 135 7.50 -4.41 -10.90
N ASN A 136 7.82 -3.31 -11.59
CA ASN A 136 9.17 -3.07 -12.11
C ASN A 136 9.54 -1.59 -12.01
N ILE A 137 10.83 -1.35 -11.77
CA ILE A 137 11.44 -0.04 -11.90
C ILE A 137 12.07 0.05 -13.29
N CYS A 138 11.56 0.93 -14.14
CA CYS A 138 12.02 1.09 -15.51
C CYS A 138 13.32 1.89 -15.57
N ASP A 139 14.02 1.81 -16.70
CA ASP A 139 15.23 2.59 -16.93
C ASP A 139 14.93 4.10 -16.94
N TYR A 140 15.85 4.87 -16.39
CA TYR A 140 15.80 6.33 -16.42
C TYR A 140 15.80 6.84 -17.86
N ASN A 141 14.95 7.83 -18.13
CA ASN A 141 14.89 8.49 -19.42
C ASN A 141 14.88 10.03 -19.24
N PRO A 142 15.92 10.75 -19.71
CA PRO A 142 16.03 12.20 -19.54
C PRO A 142 14.97 13.01 -20.30
N LEU A 143 14.21 12.38 -21.21
CA LEU A 143 13.07 13.03 -21.87
C LEU A 143 11.82 13.07 -20.99
N PHE A 144 11.72 12.21 -19.98
CA PHE A 144 10.53 12.06 -19.14
C PHE A 144 10.75 12.47 -17.68
N SER A 145 12.00 12.55 -17.22
CA SER A 145 12.32 12.96 -15.85
C SER A 145 13.71 13.58 -15.78
N ASP A 146 13.94 14.38 -14.73
CA ASP A 146 15.24 14.94 -14.37
C ASP A 146 16.17 13.90 -13.71
N LYS A 147 15.59 12.95 -12.97
CA LYS A 147 16.34 11.94 -12.20
C LYS A 147 15.54 10.72 -11.73
N HIS A 148 14.23 10.68 -11.95
CA HIS A 148 13.38 9.59 -11.47
C HIS A 148 13.24 8.49 -12.54
N ASN A 149 13.35 7.25 -12.08
CA ASN A 149 13.04 6.06 -12.83
C ASN A 149 11.53 5.82 -12.76
N PRO A 150 10.84 5.60 -13.90
CA PRO A 150 9.42 5.29 -13.87
C PRO A 150 9.13 4.00 -13.12
N ILE A 151 8.01 3.98 -12.40
CA ILE A 151 7.48 2.76 -11.78
C ILE A 151 6.38 2.19 -12.68
N SER A 152 6.44 0.89 -12.96
CA SER A 152 5.42 0.16 -13.69
C SER A 152 4.78 -0.91 -12.80
N LEU A 153 3.45 -0.99 -12.84
CA LEU A 153 2.66 -1.91 -12.04
C LEU A 153 1.58 -2.56 -12.90
N ASN A 154 1.50 -3.89 -12.84
CA ASN A 154 0.43 -4.68 -13.43
C ASN A 154 -0.47 -5.26 -12.33
N LEU A 155 -1.77 -5.03 -12.47
CA LEU A 155 -2.78 -5.62 -11.60
C LEU A 155 -3.47 -6.78 -12.32
N GLY A 156 -3.53 -7.91 -11.63
CA GLY A 156 -4.31 -9.08 -12.04
C GLY A 156 -5.80 -8.76 -12.06
N ARG A 157 -6.52 -9.37 -13.00
CA ARG A 157 -7.98 -9.28 -13.03
C ARG A 157 -8.55 -10.01 -11.82
N VAL A 158 -9.18 -9.27 -10.91
CA VAL A 158 -10.14 -9.85 -9.98
C VAL A 158 -11.39 -10.16 -10.78
N ALA A 159 -11.73 -11.45 -10.92
CA ALA A 159 -13.02 -11.84 -11.48
C ALA A 159 -14.11 -11.34 -10.54
N PHE A 160 -14.77 -10.24 -10.89
CA PHE A 160 -16.00 -9.85 -10.24
C PHE A 160 -17.02 -10.95 -10.52
N LYS A 161 -17.39 -11.74 -9.48
CA LYS A 161 -18.68 -12.42 -9.54
C LYS A 161 -19.71 -11.31 -9.62
N ASN A 162 -20.45 -11.22 -10.73
CA ASN A 162 -21.54 -10.27 -10.89
C ASN A 162 -22.40 -10.33 -9.63
N ILE A 163 -22.41 -9.23 -8.85
CA ILE A 163 -23.41 -9.01 -7.82
C ILE A 163 -24.65 -8.50 -8.56
N ASP A 164 -25.26 -9.38 -9.36
CA ASP A 164 -26.57 -9.10 -9.93
C ASP A 164 -27.62 -9.36 -8.84
N GLN A 165 -28.43 -8.33 -8.59
CA GLN A 165 -29.73 -8.33 -7.90
C GLN A 165 -29.77 -8.44 -6.35
N LYS A 166 -29.37 -7.39 -5.63
CA LYS A 166 -30.04 -7.06 -4.34
C LYS A 166 -30.42 -5.60 -4.11
N TYR A 167 -30.05 -4.68 -5.00
CA TYR A 167 -30.48 -3.28 -4.92
C TYR A 167 -31.45 -2.94 -6.06
N SER A 168 -32.65 -3.54 -6.01
CA SER A 168 -33.82 -2.97 -6.67
C SER A 168 -34.17 -1.66 -5.97
N VAL A 169 -33.61 -0.55 -6.44
CA VAL A 169 -33.94 0.79 -5.95
C VAL A 169 -35.42 1.04 -6.22
N ASN A 170 -36.19 1.09 -5.13
CA ASN A 170 -37.58 1.55 -5.10
C ASN A 170 -37.65 2.97 -5.69
N LYS A 171 -38.04 3.09 -6.97
CA LYS A 171 -38.43 4.37 -7.57
C LYS A 171 -39.73 4.82 -6.91
N LYS A 172 -39.65 5.65 -5.86
CA LYS A 172 -40.80 6.44 -5.40
C LYS A 172 -41.24 7.35 -6.55
N LYS A 173 -42.46 7.13 -7.05
CA LYS A 173 -43.17 8.03 -7.97
C LYS A 173 -43.28 9.41 -7.33
N ILE A 174 -42.62 10.41 -7.90
CA ILE A 174 -42.93 11.81 -7.64
C ILE A 174 -44.13 12.15 -8.53
N THR A 175 -45.31 12.27 -7.93
CA THR A 175 -46.50 12.84 -8.57
C THR A 175 -46.32 14.35 -8.64
N LYS A 176 -46.28 14.91 -9.87
CA LYS A 176 -46.39 16.35 -10.09
C LYS A 176 -47.79 16.82 -9.65
N SER A 177 -47.86 17.72 -8.68
CA SER A 177 -49.06 18.53 -8.45
C SER A 177 -48.99 19.76 -9.36
N SER A 178 -49.94 19.86 -10.27
CA SER A 178 -50.23 21.04 -11.09
C SER A 178 -50.79 22.18 -10.24
N PHE A 179 -50.24 23.38 -10.42
CA PHE A 179 -50.96 24.65 -10.26
C PHE A 179 -51.17 25.24 -11.65
#